data_AF-A0A3P1S3L1-F1
#
_entry.id   AF-A0A3P1S3L1-F1
#
_cell.length_a   1.000
_cell.length_b   1.000
_cell.length_c   1.000
_cell.angle_alpha   90.00
_cell.angle_beta   90.00
_cell.angle_gamma   90.00
#
_symmetry.space_group_name_H-M   'P 1'
#
loop_
_entity.id
_entity.type
_entity.pdbx_description
1 polymer ?
#
loop_
_entity_poly.entity_id
_entity_poly.type
_entity_poly.pdbx_seq_one_letter_code
_entity_poly.pdbx_strand_id
1 'polypeptide(L)'
;MTKEIKIRNVSDDIHSQLKSICQKYQYTSLNQFMLDQLQAIVINDGLNLYQNHFAQTLSELKMQQAQILENQKLIEIRQIGLDSKQEVIQNLTVDWLQFIDDVDALAAERKSGRK
;
A
#
# COMPACT_ATOMS: atom_id res chain seq x y z
N MET A 1 10.86 21.63 -41.85
CA MET A 1 12.12 21.08 -42.41
C MET A 1 12.33 19.69 -41.83
N THR A 2 12.52 18.69 -42.66
CA THR A 2 12.86 17.33 -42.20
C THR A 2 14.36 17.28 -41.89
N LYS A 3 14.72 16.75 -40.72
CA LYS A 3 16.12 16.51 -40.33
C LYS A 3 16.39 15.02 -40.44
N GLU A 4 17.53 14.65 -41.02
CA GLU A 4 17.93 13.26 -41.20
C GLU A 4 19.09 12.91 -40.27
N ILE A 5 19.04 11.72 -39.67
CA ILE A 5 20.10 11.18 -38.81
C ILE A 5 20.53 9.83 -39.40
N LYS A 6 21.83 9.69 -39.68
CA LYS A 6 22.42 8.44 -40.17
C LYS A 6 23.18 7.73 -39.04
N ILE A 7 22.68 6.57 -38.62
CA ILE A 7 23.37 5.71 -37.64
C ILE A 7 24.28 4.75 -38.41
N ARG A 8 25.56 4.69 -38.06
CA ARG A 8 26.58 3.83 -38.69
C ARG A 8 27.06 2.78 -37.69
N ASN A 9 27.74 1.75 -38.20
CA ASN A 9 28.33 0.67 -37.39
C ASN A 9 27.31 -0.14 -36.58
N VAL A 10 26.09 -0.27 -37.08
CA VAL A 10 25.10 -1.19 -36.53
C VAL A 10 25.42 -2.58 -37.06
N SER A 11 25.72 -3.54 -36.19
CA SER A 11 25.94 -4.93 -36.61
C SER A 11 24.64 -5.56 -37.12
N ASP A 12 24.76 -6.58 -37.98
CA ASP A 12 23.60 -7.29 -38.52
C ASP A 12 22.75 -7.93 -37.42
N ASP A 13 23.38 -8.41 -36.34
CA ASP A 13 22.70 -8.94 -35.16
C ASP A 13 21.84 -7.89 -34.48
N ILE A 14 22.40 -6.70 -34.21
CA ILE A 14 21.66 -5.60 -33.58
C ILE A 14 20.54 -5.15 -34.50
N HIS A 15 20.80 -5.02 -35.81
CA HIS A 15 19.78 -4.62 -36.77
C HIS A 15 18.61 -5.62 -36.82
N SER A 16 18.91 -6.92 -36.78
CA SER A 16 17.91 -7.99 -36.76
C SER A 16 17.08 -7.99 -35.47
N GLN A 17 17.73 -7.78 -34.32
CA GLN A 17 17.04 -7.64 -33.04
C GLN A 17 16.11 -6.42 -33.01
N LEU A 18 16.57 -5.27 -33.51
CA LEU A 18 15.74 -4.05 -33.61
C LEU A 18 14.50 -4.29 -34.48
N LYS A 19 14.66 -4.97 -35.63
CA LYS A 19 13.52 -5.35 -36.49
C LYS A 19 12.55 -6.32 -35.81
N SER A 20 13.07 -7.33 -35.12
CA SER A 20 12.26 -8.30 -34.38
C SER A 20 11.42 -7.62 -33.30
N ILE A 21 12.02 -6.71 -32.53
CA ILE A 21 11.34 -5.93 -31.50
C ILE A 21 10.30 -4.98 -32.12
N CYS A 22 10.65 -4.28 -33.21
CA CYS A 22 9.74 -3.41 -33.94
C CYS A 22 8.47 -4.17 -34.37
N GLN A 23 8.62 -5.39 -34.90
CA GLN A 23 7.50 -6.25 -35.30
C GLN A 23 6.71 -6.76 -34.10
N LYS A 24 7.40 -7.21 -33.04
CA LYS A 24 6.78 -7.72 -31.81
C LYS A 24 5.82 -6.71 -31.18
N TYR A 25 6.21 -5.44 -31.16
CA TYR A 25 5.40 -4.35 -30.61
C TYR A 25 4.55 -3.62 -31.66
N GLN A 26 4.43 -4.18 -32.87
CA GLN A 26 3.55 -3.69 -33.93
C GLN A 26 3.78 -2.22 -34.34
N TYR A 27 5.03 -1.77 -34.29
CA TYR A 27 5.37 -0.44 -34.79
C TYR A 27 5.19 -0.38 -36.31
N THR A 28 4.67 0.75 -36.80
CA THR A 28 4.39 0.99 -38.22
C THR A 28 5.66 0.95 -39.08
N SER A 29 6.81 1.32 -38.52
CA SER A 29 8.11 1.21 -39.18
C SER A 29 9.25 1.17 -38.18
N LEU A 30 10.42 0.68 -38.62
CA LEU A 30 11.64 0.74 -37.83
C LEU A 30 12.02 2.19 -37.49
N ASN A 31 11.76 3.13 -38.40
CA ASN A 31 12.03 4.55 -38.15
C ASN A 31 11.17 5.09 -37.01
N GLN A 32 9.87 4.77 -36.99
CA GLN A 32 8.98 5.19 -35.92
C GLN A 32 9.43 4.59 -34.58
N PHE A 33 9.75 3.30 -34.57
CA PHE A 33 10.30 2.64 -33.38
C PHE A 33 11.55 3.36 -32.85
N MET A 34 12.53 3.66 -33.71
CA MET A 34 13.76 4.34 -33.31
C MET A 34 13.51 5.76 -32.78
N LEU A 35 12.57 6.50 -33.38
CA LEU A 35 12.19 7.82 -32.89
C LEU A 35 11.57 7.76 -31.51
N ASP A 36 10.68 6.79 -31.27
CA ASP A 36 10.02 6.63 -29.97
C ASP A 36 11.02 6.23 -28.88
N GLN A 37 12.03 5.40 -29.21
CA GLN A 37 13.11 5.10 -28.28
C GLN A 37 13.97 6.33 -27.97
N LEU A 38 14.33 7.14 -28.97
CA LEU A 38 15.07 8.39 -28.74
C LEU A 38 14.24 9.39 -27.92
N GLN A 39 12.94 9.48 -28.17
CA GLN A 39 12.04 10.32 -27.39
C GLN A 39 11.96 9.84 -25.94
N ALA A 40 11.87 8.52 -25.71
CA ALA A 40 11.89 7.96 -24.36
C ALA A 40 13.21 8.30 -23.64
N ILE A 41 14.35 8.26 -24.33
CA ILE A 41 15.64 8.68 -23.76
C ILE A 41 15.59 10.17 -23.38
N VAL A 42 15.08 11.04 -24.26
CA VAL A 42 14.99 12.49 -23.99
C VAL A 42 14.02 12.80 -22.84
N ILE A 43 12.84 12.18 -22.80
CA ILE A 43 11.85 12.38 -21.74
C ILE A 43 12.40 11.93 -20.39
N ASN A 44 13.16 10.84 -20.37
CA ASN A 44 13.75 10.31 -19.15
C ASN A 44 15.14 10.89 -18.85
N ASP A 45 15.57 11.96 -19.53
CA ASP A 45 16.89 12.58 -19.38
C ASP A 45 18.08 11.58 -19.45
N GLY A 46 17.94 10.57 -20.31
CA GLY A 46 18.93 9.50 -20.47
C GLY A 46 18.97 8.47 -19.35
N LEU A 47 18.10 8.56 -18.34
CA LEU A 47 18.05 7.65 -17.21
C LEU A 47 17.42 6.32 -17.64
N ASN A 48 18.18 5.23 -17.55
CA ASN A 48 17.63 3.88 -17.68
C ASN A 48 16.80 3.50 -16.43
N LEU A 49 16.06 2.38 -16.48
CA LEU A 49 15.24 1.88 -15.35
C LEU A 49 15.97 1.82 -14.00
N TYR A 50 17.30 1.62 -14.00
CA TYR A 50 18.14 1.55 -12.79
C TYR A 50 18.68 2.91 -12.34
N GLN A 51 18.64 3.93 -13.21
CA GLN A 51 19.06 5.30 -12.92
C GLN A 51 17.85 6.21 -12.63
N ASN A 52 16.63 5.71 -12.82
CA ASN A 52 15.43 6.51 -12.75
C ASN A 52 15.05 6.77 -11.28
N HIS A 53 15.08 8.05 -10.88
CA HIS A 53 14.59 8.52 -9.59
C HIS A 53 13.21 7.92 -9.26
N PHE A 54 12.36 7.71 -10.27
CA PHE A 54 11.07 7.04 -10.13
C PHE A 54 11.16 5.61 -9.58
N ALA A 55 12.12 4.80 -10.04
CA ALA A 55 12.28 3.42 -9.56
C ALA A 55 12.75 3.39 -8.09
N GLN A 56 13.63 4.33 -7.71
CA GLN A 56 14.04 4.51 -6.32
C GLN A 56 12.86 4.96 -5.45
N THR A 57 12.12 6.00 -5.86
CA THR A 57 10.92 6.46 -5.17
C THR A 57 9.88 5.33 -5.04
N LEU A 58 9.69 4.51 -6.07
CA LEU A 58 8.77 3.38 -6.02
C LEU A 58 9.22 2.31 -5.01
N SER A 59 10.52 2.04 -4.93
CA SER A 59 11.09 1.12 -3.94
C SER A 59 10.90 1.66 -2.52
N GLU A 60 11.18 2.95 -2.30
CA GLU A 60 10.97 3.62 -1.01
C GLU A 60 9.50 3.61 -0.58
N LEU A 61 8.58 3.92 -1.51
CA LEU A 61 7.14 3.85 -1.27
C LEU A 61 6.70 2.43 -0.88
N LYS A 62 7.22 1.40 -1.55
CA LYS A 62 6.92 0.01 -1.22
C LYS A 62 7.39 -0.36 0.18
N MET A 63 8.56 0.11 0.60
CA MET A 63 9.06 -0.07 1.96
C MET A 63 8.18 0.63 3.00
N GLN A 64 7.80 1.89 2.74
CA GLN A 64 6.91 2.65 3.61
C GLN A 64 5.54 1.96 3.75
N GLN A 65 4.99 1.44 2.65
CA GLN A 65 3.72 0.72 2.66
C GLN A 65 3.78 -0.54 3.54
N ALA A 66 4.87 -1.31 3.48
CA ALA A 66 5.06 -2.47 4.34
C ALA A 66 5.09 -2.09 5.83
N GLN A 67 5.75 -0.99 6.18
CA GLN A 67 5.79 -0.50 7.56
C GLN A 67 4.41 -0.04 8.05
N ILE A 68 3.64 0.63 7.19
CA ILE A 68 2.26 1.05 7.50
C ILE A 68 1.38 -0.16 7.80
N LEU A 69 1.46 -1.21 6.98
CA LEU A 69 0.69 -2.44 7.17
C LEU A 69 1.02 -3.13 8.49
N GLU A 70 2.30 -3.23 8.85
CA GLU A 70 2.69 -3.84 10.13
C GLU A 70 2.19 -3.02 11.32
N ASN A 71 2.29 -1.68 11.25
CA ASN A 71 1.77 -0.80 12.27
C ASN A 71 0.23 -0.93 12.42
N GLN A 72 -0.50 -1.03 11.30
CA GLN A 72 -1.96 -1.21 11.30
C GLN A 72 -2.35 -2.53 11.99
N LYS A 73 -1.65 -3.62 11.67
CA LYS A 73 -1.86 -4.92 12.32
C LYS A 73 -1.63 -4.85 13.84
N LEU A 74 -0.58 -4.17 14.29
CA LEU A 74 -0.31 -3.98 15.72
C LEU A 74 -1.39 -3.13 16.41
N ILE A 75 -1.94 -2.13 15.72
CA ILE A 75 -3.06 -1.32 16.23
C ILE A 75 -4.31 -2.20 16.37
N GLU A 76 -4.63 -3.00 15.37
CA GLU A 76 -5.80 -3.89 15.38
C GLU A 76 -5.73 -4.91 16.53
N ILE A 77 -4.57 -5.54 16.75
CA ILE A 77 -4.36 -6.45 17.89
C ILE A 77 -4.59 -5.73 19.23
N ARG A 78 -4.07 -4.50 19.37
CA ARG A 78 -4.29 -3.72 20.60
C ARG A 78 -5.76 -3.35 20.79
N GLN A 79 -6.45 -3.02 19.70
CA GLN A 79 -7.86 -2.68 19.75
C GLN A 79 -8.70 -3.85 20.25
N ILE A 80 -8.48 -5.06 19.70
CA ILE A 80 -9.13 -6.28 20.18
C ILE A 80 -8.88 -6.48 21.68
N GLY A 81 -7.64 -6.30 22.14
CA GLY A 81 -7.30 -6.41 23.55
C GLY A 81 -7.94 -5.35 24.45
N LEU A 82 -8.17 -4.14 23.94
CA LEU A 82 -8.91 -3.10 24.63
C LEU A 82 -10.40 -3.41 24.70
N ASP A 83 -10.98 -3.88 23.59
CA ASP A 83 -12.40 -4.24 23.51
C ASP A 83 -12.74 -5.37 24.50
N SER A 84 -11.90 -6.41 24.59
CA SER A 84 -12.09 -7.48 25.59
C SER A 84 -12.00 -6.97 27.04
N LYS A 85 -11.11 -6.02 27.32
CA LYS A 85 -11.03 -5.42 28.67
C LYS A 85 -12.26 -4.57 28.97
N GLN A 86 -12.75 -3.83 27.97
CA GLN A 86 -13.96 -3.03 28.10
C GLN A 86 -15.18 -3.91 28.41
N GLU A 87 -15.30 -5.07 27.76
CA GLU A 87 -16.37 -6.04 28.04
C GLU A 87 -16.33 -6.52 29.50
N VAL A 88 -15.15 -6.88 30.01
CA VAL A 88 -14.98 -7.28 31.43
C VAL A 88 -15.40 -6.15 32.37
N ILE A 89 -14.97 -4.92 32.10
CA ILE A 89 -15.33 -3.76 32.92
C ILE A 89 -16.85 -3.51 32.89
N GLN A 90 -17.49 -3.63 31.73
CA GLN A 90 -18.94 -3.50 31.62
C GLN A 90 -19.65 -4.54 32.49
N ASN A 91 -19.29 -5.82 32.37
CA ASN A 91 -19.90 -6.89 33.16
C ASN A 91 -19.72 -6.65 34.66
N LEU A 92 -18.51 -6.33 35.12
CA LEU A 92 -18.25 -6.01 36.54
C LEU A 92 -19.05 -4.81 37.03
N THR A 93 -19.26 -3.80 36.18
CA THR A 93 -20.06 -2.62 36.54
C THR A 93 -21.53 -3.00 36.67
N VAL A 94 -22.07 -3.82 35.77
CA VAL A 94 -23.45 -4.32 35.85
C VAL A 94 -23.65 -5.16 37.11
N ASP A 95 -22.74 -6.10 37.38
CA ASP A 95 -22.80 -6.94 38.58
C ASP A 95 -22.77 -6.11 39.86
N TRP A 96 -21.93 -5.06 39.89
CA TRP A 96 -21.84 -4.18 41.05
C TRP A 96 -23.11 -3.36 41.27
N LEU A 97 -23.72 -2.83 40.19
CA LEU A 97 -25.00 -2.13 40.28
C LEU A 97 -26.10 -3.04 40.81
N GLN A 98 -26.18 -4.27 40.29
CA GLN A 98 -27.18 -5.24 40.74
C GLN A 98 -26.98 -5.64 42.20
N PHE A 99 -25.72 -5.81 42.64
CA PHE A 99 -25.42 -6.05 44.05
C PHE A 99 -25.90 -4.91 44.96
N ILE A 100 -25.73 -3.65 44.54
CA ILE A 100 -26.21 -2.49 45.31
C ILE A 100 -27.74 -2.50 45.41
N ASP A 101 -28.43 -2.73 44.30
CA ASP A 101 -29.90 -2.83 44.27
C ASP A 101 -30.42 -3.93 45.21
N ASP A 102 -29.78 -5.10 45.20
CA ASP A 102 -30.13 -6.23 46.08
C ASP A 102 -29.90 -5.89 47.56
N VAL A 103 -28.80 -5.20 47.88
CA VAL A 103 -28.50 -4.75 49.25
C VAL A 103 -29.55 -3.75 49.74
N ASP A 104 -29.96 -2.81 48.89
CA ASP A 104 -30.98 -1.81 49.21
C ASP A 104 -32.36 -2.46 49.39
N ALA A 105 -32.72 -3.42 48.53
CA ALA A 105 -33.95 -4.21 48.66
C ALA A 105 -33.99 -4.97 49.99
N LEU A 106 -32.91 -5.67 50.35
CA LEU A 106 -32.79 -6.38 51.63
C LEU A 106 -32.86 -5.44 52.84
N ALA A 107 -32.29 -4.23 52.74
CA ALA A 107 -32.38 -3.23 53.79
C ALA A 107 -33.81 -2.69 53.97
N ALA A 108 -34.56 -2.53 52.87
CA ALA A 108 -35.96 -2.13 52.89
C ALA A 108 -36.87 -3.21 53.51
N GLU A 109 -36.67 -4.48 53.15
CA GLU A 109 -37.40 -5.62 53.73
C GLU A 109 -37.16 -5.77 55.24
N ARG A 110 -35.91 -5.60 55.69
CA ARG A 110 -35.59 -5.61 57.13
C ARG A 110 -36.25 -4.48 57.91
N LYS A 111 -36.52 -3.34 57.27
CA LYS A 111 -37.24 -2.22 57.88
C LYS A 111 -38.76 -2.46 57.90
N SER A 112 -39.32 -3.11 56.89
CA SER A 112 -40.76 -3.40 56.82
C SER A 112 -41.19 -4.56 57.72
N GLY A 113 -40.35 -5.59 57.87
CA GLY A 113 -40.60 -6.74 58.77
C GLY A 113 -40.38 -6.49 60.26
N ARG A 114 -40.02 -5.26 60.65
CA ARG A 114 -39.85 -4.81 62.04
C ARG A 114 -41.07 -4.06 62.60
N LYS A 115 -42.19 -4.05 61.87
CA LYS A 115 -43.50 -3.56 62.35
C LYS A 115 -44.33 -4.67 62.98
#